data_AF-A0AAV9RZK2-F1
#
_entry.id   AF-A0AAV9RZK2-F1
#
_cell.length_a   1.000
_cell.length_b   1.000
_cell.length_c   1.000
_cell.angle_alpha   90.00
_cell.angle_beta   90.00
_cell.angle_gamma   90.00
#
_symmetry.space_group_name_H-M   'P 1'
#
loop_
_entity.id
_entity.type
_entity.pdbx_description
1 polymer ?
#
loop_
_entity_poly.entity_id
_entity_poly.type
_entity_poly.pdbx_seq_one_letter_code
_entity_poly.pdbx_strand_id
1 'polypeptide(L)'
;MVDSQYYLPNDIGISALDCHEAFRLLSPQEKKYAHYLSRAAWYGGLVVLLQTSPESANIFVLLQRIFRKQTPEQLEDVAKAAGLSSEEYQAFLVYAAGLYANMGNYKSFGDTKFIPNLPKDKLEALVRASQAFQENPTAMEALWSSSSSLIYSLEERQKQLGLGNKGITTYFSGNCCLEDAELAQRFLDSKKLSAYNTRLFKRDNGGKPCYEVRLASAVQKDCAVDGECESSCGTFNFEDKEFIVKRGDYSPLMEKVCHYLQQAQAYAANENQKKMLEEYRRSFEFGSIEAHKEGSRYWIKDKGPIVER
;
A
#
# COMPACT_ATOMS: atom_id res chain seq x y z
N MET A 1 -27.96 -13.56 4.03
CA MET A 1 -27.55 -12.70 2.90
C MET A 1 -26.67 -11.61 3.45
N VAL A 2 -25.52 -11.36 2.81
CA VAL A 2 -24.63 -10.25 3.17
C VAL A 2 -25.29 -8.96 2.71
N ASP A 3 -25.21 -7.89 3.50
CA ASP A 3 -25.70 -6.58 3.09
C ASP A 3 -24.90 -6.08 1.86
N SER A 4 -25.62 -5.61 0.84
CA SER A 4 -25.10 -5.05 -0.41
C SER A 4 -24.05 -3.94 -0.23
N GLN A 5 -24.03 -3.28 0.93
CA GLN A 5 -22.99 -2.32 1.27
C GLN A 5 -21.58 -2.94 1.29
N TYR A 6 -21.45 -4.21 1.68
CA TYR A 6 -20.17 -4.87 1.97
C TYR A 6 -19.74 -5.90 0.92
N TYR A 7 -20.33 -5.87 -0.26
CA TYR A 7 -19.76 -6.56 -1.42
C TYR A 7 -19.79 -5.66 -2.65
N LEU A 8 -19.15 -6.12 -3.72
CA LEU A 8 -19.18 -5.47 -5.02
C LEU A 8 -20.11 -6.30 -5.93
N PRO A 9 -21.09 -5.68 -6.60
CA PRO A 9 -22.07 -6.43 -7.38
C PRO A 9 -21.43 -7.00 -8.66
N ASN A 10 -21.94 -8.13 -9.14
CA ASN A 10 -21.34 -8.85 -10.27
C ASN A 10 -21.35 -8.05 -11.58
N ASP A 11 -22.30 -7.13 -11.72
CA ASP A 11 -22.51 -6.22 -12.84
C ASP A 11 -21.85 -4.85 -12.64
N ILE A 12 -20.91 -4.72 -11.68
CA ILE A 12 -20.18 -3.48 -11.46
C ILE A 12 -19.51 -2.99 -12.76
N GLY A 13 -19.67 -1.71 -13.07
CA GLY A 13 -19.10 -1.11 -14.28
C GLY A 13 -17.58 -1.10 -14.25
N ILE A 14 -16.97 -1.55 -15.35
CA ILE A 14 -15.52 -1.51 -15.58
C ILE A 14 -15.27 -0.68 -16.84
N SER A 15 -14.30 0.23 -16.78
CA SER A 15 -13.89 1.06 -17.91
C SER A 15 -12.38 1.01 -18.07
N ALA A 16 -11.91 0.80 -19.30
CA ALA A 16 -10.49 0.83 -19.62
C ALA A 16 -10.05 2.28 -19.83
N LEU A 17 -8.93 2.68 -19.19
CA LEU A 17 -8.31 3.97 -19.43
C LEU A 17 -7.65 3.98 -20.81
N ASP A 18 -8.13 4.82 -21.72
CA ASP A 18 -7.50 5.00 -23.02
C ASP A 18 -6.39 6.06 -22.94
N CYS A 19 -5.17 5.61 -23.15
CA CYS A 19 -3.99 6.47 -23.27
C CYS A 19 -3.21 6.23 -24.57
N HIS A 20 -3.81 5.55 -25.56
CA HIS A 20 -3.12 5.14 -26.78
C HIS A 20 -2.57 6.33 -27.57
N GLU A 21 -3.42 7.31 -27.89
CA GLU A 21 -3.01 8.48 -28.66
C GLU A 21 -2.01 9.35 -27.92
N ALA A 22 -2.22 9.59 -26.62
CA ALA A 22 -1.29 10.33 -25.78
C ALA A 22 0.10 9.65 -25.75
N PHE A 23 0.15 8.33 -25.58
CA PHE A 23 1.41 7.58 -25.56
C PHE A 23 2.09 7.55 -26.93
N ARG A 24 1.32 7.52 -28.03
CA ARG A 24 1.86 7.54 -29.40
C ARG A 24 2.66 8.82 -29.68
N LEU A 25 2.19 9.96 -29.16
CA LEU A 25 2.82 11.28 -29.32
C LEU A 25 4.15 11.43 -28.60
N LEU A 26 4.47 10.57 -27.62
CA LEU A 26 5.72 10.64 -26.88
C LEU A 26 6.91 10.23 -27.76
N SER A 27 8.00 11.00 -27.66
CA SER A 27 9.31 10.66 -28.20
C SER A 27 9.88 9.40 -27.52
N PRO A 28 10.90 8.74 -28.10
CA PRO A 28 11.56 7.60 -27.46
C PRO A 28 12.13 7.90 -26.07
N GLN A 29 12.61 9.13 -25.83
CA GLN A 29 13.10 9.57 -24.51
C GLN A 29 11.95 9.70 -23.51
N GLU A 30 10.87 10.39 -23.88
CA GLU A 30 9.70 10.59 -23.02
C GLU A 30 9.01 9.26 -22.69
N LYS A 31 8.96 8.32 -23.62
CA LYS A 31 8.46 6.95 -23.36
C LYS A 31 9.28 6.24 -22.28
N LYS A 32 10.62 6.38 -22.30
CA LYS A 32 11.48 5.80 -21.26
C LYS A 32 11.31 6.52 -19.92
N TYR A 33 11.20 7.84 -19.93
CA TYR A 33 10.89 8.64 -18.74
C TYR A 33 9.58 8.19 -18.09
N ALA A 34 8.49 8.16 -18.87
CA ALA A 34 7.17 7.70 -18.45
C ALA A 34 7.19 6.24 -17.97
N HIS A 35 7.92 5.36 -18.65
CA HIS A 35 8.06 3.96 -18.25
C HIS A 35 8.66 3.82 -16.84
N TYR A 36 9.79 4.46 -16.57
CA TYR A 36 10.46 4.34 -15.28
C TYR A 36 9.70 5.04 -14.16
N LEU A 37 9.05 6.19 -14.43
CA LEU A 37 8.13 6.80 -13.47
C LEU A 37 6.95 5.87 -13.16
N SER A 38 6.35 5.25 -14.18
CA SER A 38 5.26 4.28 -14.00
C SER A 38 5.71 3.10 -13.15
N ARG A 39 6.93 2.57 -13.38
CA ARG A 39 7.50 1.50 -12.55
C ARG A 39 7.63 1.95 -11.09
N ALA A 40 8.17 3.14 -10.83
CA ALA A 40 8.28 3.70 -9.49
C ALA A 40 6.90 3.83 -8.82
N ALA A 41 5.91 4.37 -9.53
CA ALA A 41 4.55 4.53 -9.04
C ALA A 41 3.89 3.18 -8.67
N TRP A 42 3.98 2.16 -9.54
CA TRP A 42 3.41 0.84 -9.27
C TRP A 42 4.06 0.13 -8.08
N TYR A 43 5.39 0.25 -7.91
CA TYR A 43 6.05 -0.29 -6.70
C TYR A 43 5.66 0.48 -5.44
N GLY A 44 5.57 1.81 -5.52
CA GLY A 44 5.08 2.65 -4.43
C GLY A 44 3.64 2.34 -4.04
N GLY A 45 2.77 2.05 -5.02
CA GLY A 45 1.38 1.69 -4.79
C GLY A 45 1.20 0.42 -3.95
N LEU A 46 2.15 -0.52 -3.99
CA LEU A 46 2.10 -1.72 -3.13
C LEU A 46 2.20 -1.41 -1.64
N VAL A 47 2.73 -0.24 -1.26
CA VAL A 47 2.75 0.23 0.14
C VAL A 47 1.32 0.41 0.67
N VAL A 48 0.38 0.80 -0.20
CA VAL A 48 -1.02 1.06 0.17
C VAL A 48 -1.69 -0.20 0.74
N LEU A 49 -1.30 -1.40 0.28
CA LEU A 49 -1.76 -2.66 0.85
C LEU A 49 -1.45 -2.74 2.36
N LEU A 50 -0.26 -2.28 2.76
CA LEU A 50 0.21 -2.26 4.15
C LEU A 50 -0.32 -1.06 4.96
N GLN A 51 -0.92 -0.09 4.27
CA GLN A 51 -1.58 1.09 4.85
C GLN A 51 -3.11 0.93 4.92
N THR A 52 -3.67 -0.14 4.34
CA THR A 52 -5.12 -0.38 4.31
C THR A 52 -5.55 -1.28 5.48
N SER A 53 -5.22 -2.56 5.45
CA SER A 53 -5.62 -3.54 6.47
C SER A 53 -4.53 -4.58 6.71
N PRO A 54 -4.51 -5.24 7.88
CA PRO A 54 -3.53 -6.29 8.19
C PRO A 54 -3.49 -7.43 7.15
N GLU A 55 -4.63 -7.76 6.55
CA GLU A 55 -4.78 -8.87 5.60
C GLU A 55 -4.56 -8.50 4.13
N SER A 56 -4.65 -7.21 3.76
CA SER A 56 -4.65 -6.77 2.36
C SER A 56 -3.44 -7.28 1.56
N ALA A 57 -2.23 -7.20 2.13
CA ALA A 57 -1.02 -7.67 1.46
C ALA A 57 -1.03 -9.18 1.20
N ASN A 58 -1.50 -9.99 2.17
CA ASN A 58 -1.57 -11.45 2.00
C ASN A 58 -2.61 -11.84 0.97
N ILE A 59 -3.77 -11.16 0.94
CA ILE A 59 -4.80 -11.40 -0.06
C ILE A 59 -4.26 -11.03 -1.45
N PHE A 60 -3.59 -9.88 -1.59
CA PHE A 60 -2.95 -9.50 -2.86
C PHE A 60 -1.97 -10.56 -3.35
N VAL A 61 -1.09 -11.06 -2.47
CA VAL A 61 -0.10 -12.10 -2.83
C VAL A 61 -0.79 -13.42 -3.19
N LEU A 62 -1.83 -13.82 -2.46
CA LEU A 62 -2.64 -15.00 -2.78
C LEU A 62 -3.21 -14.91 -4.21
N LEU A 63 -3.89 -13.80 -4.52
CA LEU A 63 -4.50 -13.59 -5.84
C LEU A 63 -3.43 -13.52 -6.94
N GLN A 64 -2.32 -12.79 -6.70
CA GLN A 64 -1.21 -12.73 -7.65
C GLN A 64 -0.61 -14.10 -7.94
N ARG A 65 -0.48 -14.98 -6.93
CA ARG A 65 0.02 -16.35 -7.15
C ARG A 65 -0.92 -17.16 -8.01
N ILE A 66 -2.23 -17.07 -7.78
CA ILE A 66 -3.25 -17.75 -8.57
C ILE A 66 -3.21 -17.26 -10.02
N PHE A 67 -3.37 -15.96 -10.24
CA PHE A 67 -3.50 -15.39 -11.58
C PHE A 67 -2.21 -15.38 -12.40
N ARG A 68 -1.04 -15.56 -11.76
CA ARG A 68 0.22 -15.81 -12.48
C ARG A 68 0.34 -17.22 -13.04
N LYS A 69 -0.45 -18.17 -12.53
CA LYS A 69 -0.44 -19.56 -12.97
C LYS A 69 -1.58 -19.87 -13.92
N GLN A 70 -2.72 -19.20 -13.75
CA GLN A 70 -3.91 -19.41 -14.56
C GLN A 70 -4.55 -18.06 -14.89
N THR A 71 -4.89 -17.82 -16.15
CA THR A 71 -5.72 -16.67 -16.54
C THR A 71 -7.13 -16.82 -15.95
N PRO A 72 -7.96 -15.74 -15.92
CA PRO A 72 -9.36 -15.86 -15.53
C PRO A 72 -10.10 -16.97 -16.29
N GLU A 73 -9.89 -17.07 -17.61
CA GLU A 73 -10.56 -18.09 -18.43
C GLU A 73 -10.11 -19.51 -18.03
N GLN A 74 -8.82 -19.72 -17.77
CA GLN A 74 -8.29 -21.03 -17.36
C GLN A 74 -8.72 -21.42 -15.94
N LEU A 75 -8.92 -20.44 -15.06
CA LEU A 75 -9.34 -20.68 -13.68
C LEU A 75 -10.84 -20.93 -13.59
N GLU A 76 -11.64 -20.47 -14.55
CA GLU A 76 -13.09 -20.74 -14.60
C GLU A 76 -13.40 -22.23 -14.71
N ASP A 77 -12.65 -22.99 -15.52
CA ASP A 77 -12.82 -24.44 -15.65
C ASP A 77 -12.52 -25.16 -14.32
N VAL A 78 -11.51 -24.68 -13.58
CA VAL A 78 -11.19 -25.18 -12.23
C VAL A 78 -12.29 -24.83 -11.24
N ALA A 79 -12.87 -23.63 -11.33
CA ALA A 79 -13.99 -23.21 -10.50
C ALA A 79 -15.23 -24.08 -10.73
N LYS A 80 -15.58 -24.37 -11.99
CA LYS A 80 -16.67 -25.28 -12.35
C LYS A 80 -16.45 -26.67 -11.78
N ALA A 81 -15.23 -27.22 -11.94
CA ALA A 81 -14.87 -28.52 -11.38
C ALA A 81 -14.93 -28.54 -9.83
N ALA A 82 -14.65 -27.40 -9.18
CA ALA A 82 -14.77 -27.21 -7.74
C ALA A 82 -16.21 -26.92 -7.27
N GLY A 83 -17.21 -26.90 -8.18
CA GLY A 83 -18.63 -26.74 -7.84
C GLY A 83 -19.11 -25.29 -7.70
N LEU A 84 -18.37 -24.32 -8.23
CA LEU A 84 -18.81 -22.93 -8.30
C LEU A 84 -19.74 -22.74 -9.51
N SER A 85 -20.79 -21.94 -9.33
CA SER A 85 -21.60 -21.43 -10.43
C SER A 85 -20.86 -20.31 -11.18
N SER A 86 -21.31 -19.99 -12.40
CA SER A 86 -20.78 -18.84 -13.15
C SER A 86 -20.96 -17.52 -12.39
N GLU A 87 -22.05 -17.35 -11.63
CA GLU A 87 -22.29 -16.16 -10.82
C GLU A 87 -21.32 -16.06 -9.63
N GLU A 88 -21.02 -17.19 -8.98
CA GLU A 88 -20.05 -17.24 -7.87
C GLU A 88 -18.62 -16.99 -8.36
N TYR A 89 -18.28 -17.52 -9.55
CA TYR A 89 -16.99 -17.26 -10.16
C TYR A 89 -16.85 -15.79 -10.57
N GLN A 90 -17.89 -15.19 -11.15
CA GLN A 90 -17.94 -13.76 -11.45
C GLN A 90 -17.77 -12.91 -10.19
N ALA A 91 -18.45 -13.28 -9.08
CA ALA A 91 -18.29 -12.61 -7.79
C ALA A 91 -16.85 -12.65 -7.27
N PHE A 92 -16.15 -13.78 -7.46
CA PHE A 92 -14.73 -13.89 -7.13
C PHE A 92 -13.86 -12.98 -8.01
N LEU A 93 -14.09 -12.94 -9.32
CA LEU A 93 -13.36 -12.05 -10.23
C LEU A 93 -13.57 -10.57 -9.87
N VAL A 94 -14.81 -10.19 -9.57
CA VAL A 94 -15.16 -8.84 -9.14
C VAL A 94 -14.48 -8.49 -7.82
N TYR A 95 -14.44 -9.41 -6.85
CA TYR A 95 -13.70 -9.20 -5.60
C TYR A 95 -12.20 -8.98 -5.85
N ALA A 96 -11.58 -9.82 -6.68
CA ALA A 96 -10.16 -9.70 -7.00
C ALA A 96 -9.85 -8.38 -7.73
N ALA A 97 -10.66 -8.00 -8.71
CA ALA A 97 -10.55 -6.73 -9.42
C ALA A 97 -10.73 -5.54 -8.46
N GLY A 98 -11.71 -5.60 -7.57
CA GLY A 98 -11.94 -4.59 -6.54
C GLY A 98 -10.74 -4.42 -5.61
N LEU A 99 -10.11 -5.52 -5.19
CA LEU A 99 -8.90 -5.47 -4.37
C LEU A 99 -7.73 -4.80 -5.10
N TYR A 100 -7.52 -5.15 -6.38
CA TYR A 100 -6.47 -4.53 -7.19
C TYR A 100 -6.72 -3.04 -7.43
N ALA A 101 -7.98 -2.65 -7.68
CA ALA A 101 -8.35 -1.26 -7.93
C ALA A 101 -8.20 -0.38 -6.68
N ASN A 102 -8.42 -0.94 -5.49
CA ASN A 102 -8.32 -0.20 -4.23
C ASN A 102 -6.98 -0.38 -3.49
N MET A 103 -6.09 -1.25 -3.99
CA MET A 103 -4.89 -1.70 -3.26
C MET A 103 -5.20 -2.17 -1.83
N GLY A 104 -6.30 -2.92 -1.68
CA GLY A 104 -6.76 -3.45 -0.41
C GLY A 104 -8.24 -3.84 -0.42
N ASN A 105 -8.71 -4.44 0.67
CA ASN A 105 -10.09 -4.93 0.83
C ASN A 105 -11.08 -3.90 1.44
N TYR A 106 -10.76 -2.62 1.33
CA TYR A 106 -11.61 -1.50 1.73
C TYR A 106 -11.78 -0.55 0.54
N LYS A 107 -12.99 -0.03 0.33
CA LYS A 107 -13.29 0.90 -0.74
C LYS A 107 -12.55 2.22 -0.47
N SER A 108 -11.70 2.64 -1.40
CA SER A 108 -11.00 3.92 -1.36
C SER A 108 -11.96 5.12 -1.32
N PHE A 109 -13.17 4.96 -1.87
CA PHE A 109 -14.27 5.89 -1.70
C PHE A 109 -15.26 5.35 -0.66
N GLY A 110 -15.23 5.91 0.54
CA GLY A 110 -16.16 5.59 1.63
C GLY A 110 -15.61 4.65 2.70
N ASP A 111 -14.34 4.26 2.64
CA ASP A 111 -13.59 3.56 3.70
C ASP A 111 -14.27 2.32 4.27
N THR A 112 -15.13 1.68 3.47
CA THR A 112 -15.98 0.57 3.89
C THR A 112 -15.39 -0.74 3.38
N LYS A 113 -15.38 -1.78 4.22
CA LYS A 113 -14.90 -3.11 3.85
C LYS A 113 -15.76 -3.69 2.73
N PHE A 114 -15.15 -4.47 1.85
CA PHE A 114 -15.90 -5.34 0.94
C PHE A 114 -15.37 -6.78 1.00
N ILE A 115 -16.28 -7.74 0.96
CA ILE A 115 -15.99 -9.16 1.02
C ILE A 115 -16.40 -9.85 -0.29
N PRO A 116 -15.89 -11.06 -0.58
CA PRO A 116 -16.31 -11.80 -1.76
C PRO A 116 -17.80 -12.19 -1.66
N ASN A 117 -18.58 -11.95 -2.74
CA ASN A 117 -20.00 -12.29 -2.80
C ASN A 117 -20.24 -13.76 -3.20
N LEU A 118 -19.56 -14.68 -2.53
CA LEU A 118 -19.69 -16.14 -2.70
C LEU A 118 -19.39 -16.85 -1.37
N PRO A 119 -19.90 -18.07 -1.14
CA PRO A 119 -19.63 -18.82 0.09
C PRO A 119 -18.12 -19.04 0.34
N LYS A 120 -17.70 -18.90 1.60
CA LYS A 120 -16.28 -19.00 1.99
C LYS A 120 -15.68 -20.37 1.67
N ASP A 121 -16.42 -21.44 1.92
CA ASP A 121 -16.05 -22.82 1.65
C ASP A 121 -15.84 -23.08 0.15
N LYS A 122 -16.65 -22.45 -0.71
CA LYS A 122 -16.45 -22.51 -2.16
C LYS A 122 -15.21 -21.74 -2.63
N LEU A 123 -14.96 -20.55 -2.07
CA LEU A 123 -13.72 -19.82 -2.37
C LEU A 123 -12.50 -20.63 -1.92
N GLU A 124 -12.58 -21.27 -0.75
CA GLU A 124 -11.54 -22.17 -0.27
C GLU A 124 -11.30 -23.34 -1.23
N ALA A 125 -12.37 -23.99 -1.68
CA ALA A 125 -12.29 -25.08 -2.65
C ALA A 125 -11.59 -24.64 -3.95
N LEU A 126 -11.94 -23.46 -4.49
CA LEU A 126 -11.28 -22.88 -5.66
C LEU A 126 -9.79 -22.61 -5.39
N VAL A 127 -9.44 -21.99 -4.26
CA VAL A 127 -8.04 -21.71 -3.91
C VAL A 127 -7.24 -23.00 -3.82
N ARG A 128 -7.77 -24.04 -3.16
CA ARG A 128 -7.12 -25.36 -3.03
C ARG A 128 -7.00 -26.09 -4.36
N ALA A 129 -7.97 -25.93 -5.26
CA ALA A 129 -7.95 -26.54 -6.59
C ALA A 129 -7.03 -25.81 -7.59
N SER A 130 -6.64 -24.56 -7.31
CA SER A 130 -5.77 -23.79 -8.21
C SER A 130 -4.41 -24.44 -8.43
N GLN A 131 -3.85 -24.27 -9.63
CA GLN A 131 -2.50 -24.74 -9.97
C GLN A 131 -1.44 -24.13 -9.04
N ALA A 132 -1.63 -22.88 -8.61
CA ALA A 132 -0.74 -22.24 -7.64
C ALA A 132 -0.67 -23.01 -6.31
N PHE A 133 -1.80 -23.56 -5.85
CA PHE A 133 -1.85 -24.40 -4.66
C PHE A 133 -1.20 -25.77 -4.92
N GLN A 134 -1.47 -26.40 -6.06
CA GLN A 134 -0.89 -27.70 -6.40
C GLN A 134 0.65 -27.64 -6.49
N GLU A 135 1.21 -26.56 -7.04
CA GLU A 135 2.66 -26.38 -7.16
C GLU A 135 3.36 -25.98 -5.85
N ASN A 136 2.67 -25.24 -4.97
CA ASN A 136 3.24 -24.83 -3.68
C ASN A 136 2.19 -24.81 -2.56
N PRO A 137 1.76 -25.99 -2.08
CA PRO A 137 0.68 -26.11 -1.09
C PRO A 137 1.02 -25.38 0.22
N THR A 138 2.24 -25.54 0.72
CA THR A 138 2.67 -24.96 2.01
C THR A 138 2.57 -23.44 2.01
N ALA A 139 3.05 -22.77 0.96
CA ALA A 139 3.00 -21.31 0.90
C ALA A 139 1.57 -20.79 0.68
N MET A 140 0.78 -21.48 -0.13
CA MET A 140 -0.62 -21.10 -0.40
C MET A 140 -1.50 -21.31 0.83
N GLU A 141 -1.28 -22.40 1.58
CA GLU A 141 -1.97 -22.66 2.85
C GLU A 141 -1.64 -21.58 3.88
N ALA A 142 -0.37 -21.17 4.00
CA ALA A 142 0.02 -20.09 4.91
C ALA A 142 -0.68 -18.75 4.56
N LEU A 143 -0.81 -18.43 3.27
CA LEU A 143 -1.52 -17.22 2.81
C LEU A 143 -3.02 -17.32 3.08
N TRP A 144 -3.65 -18.45 2.78
CA TRP A 144 -5.08 -18.67 3.03
C TRP A 144 -5.39 -18.66 4.53
N SER A 145 -4.70 -19.46 5.33
CA SER A 145 -4.92 -19.56 6.78
C SER A 145 -4.72 -18.23 7.51
N SER A 146 -3.78 -17.38 7.07
CA SER A 146 -3.54 -16.07 7.68
C SER A 146 -4.57 -14.99 7.33
N SER A 147 -5.41 -15.19 6.31
CA SER A 147 -6.32 -14.15 5.80
C SER A 147 -7.78 -14.58 5.67
N SER A 148 -8.09 -15.87 5.53
CA SER A 148 -9.43 -16.35 5.17
C SER A 148 -10.55 -15.98 6.13
N SER A 149 -10.26 -15.87 7.43
CA SER A 149 -11.22 -15.37 8.42
C SER A 149 -11.48 -13.87 8.22
N LEU A 150 -10.43 -13.09 8.03
CA LEU A 150 -10.50 -11.63 7.83
C LEU A 150 -11.10 -11.25 6.48
N ILE A 151 -10.91 -12.04 5.41
CA ILE A 151 -11.54 -11.81 4.10
C ILE A 151 -13.07 -11.69 4.23
N TYR A 152 -13.69 -12.52 5.07
CA TYR A 152 -15.15 -12.60 5.21
C TYR A 152 -15.70 -11.93 6.47
N SER A 153 -14.84 -11.53 7.41
CA SER A 153 -15.30 -10.98 8.67
C SER A 153 -15.91 -9.58 8.49
N LEU A 154 -17.13 -9.44 9.00
CA LEU A 154 -17.89 -8.19 9.11
C LEU A 154 -18.24 -7.90 10.57
N GLU A 155 -17.33 -8.24 11.50
CA GLU A 155 -17.39 -7.71 12.86
C GLU A 155 -17.48 -6.18 12.83
N GLU A 156 -18.18 -5.58 13.79
CA GLU A 156 -18.54 -4.16 13.74
C GLU A 156 -17.34 -3.24 13.53
N ARG A 157 -16.24 -3.49 14.25
CA ARG A 157 -14.99 -2.72 14.12
C ARG A 157 -14.33 -2.89 12.75
N GLN A 158 -14.59 -3.98 12.04
CA GLN A 158 -13.94 -4.28 10.76
C GLN A 158 -14.72 -3.71 9.58
N LYS A 159 -15.96 -3.25 9.75
CA LYS A 159 -16.79 -2.74 8.65
C LYS A 159 -16.25 -1.47 7.99
N GLN A 160 -15.46 -0.69 8.72
CA GLN A 160 -14.94 0.60 8.26
C GLN A 160 -13.51 0.86 8.74
N LEU A 161 -12.78 1.70 8.01
CA LEU A 161 -11.51 2.23 8.50
C LEU A 161 -11.77 3.25 9.62
N GLY A 162 -10.92 3.25 10.65
CA GLY A 162 -11.06 4.12 11.80
C GLY A 162 -10.10 3.78 12.95
N LEU A 163 -9.97 4.72 13.88
CA LEU A 163 -9.10 4.58 15.05
C LEU A 163 -9.86 4.04 16.27
N GLY A 164 -9.17 3.27 17.11
CA GLY A 164 -9.75 2.69 18.32
C GLY A 164 -10.97 1.82 18.02
N ASN A 165 -12.07 2.06 18.71
CA ASN A 165 -13.31 1.29 18.55
C ASN A 165 -14.12 1.67 17.31
N LYS A 166 -13.75 2.74 16.60
CA LYS A 166 -14.50 3.22 15.44
C LYS A 166 -14.22 2.42 14.16
N GLY A 167 -13.12 1.68 14.11
CA GLY A 167 -12.75 0.96 12.90
C GLY A 167 -11.43 0.21 13.03
N ILE A 168 -10.89 -0.21 11.88
CA ILE A 168 -9.51 -0.68 11.76
C ILE A 168 -8.62 0.37 11.10
N THR A 169 -7.34 0.37 11.44
CA THR A 169 -6.33 1.17 10.76
C THR A 169 -5.00 0.46 10.87
N THR A 170 -4.12 0.70 9.91
CA THR A 170 -2.73 0.22 9.94
C THR A 170 -1.73 1.37 9.99
N TYR A 171 -2.20 2.62 10.03
CA TYR A 171 -1.38 3.79 10.37
C TYR A 171 -1.01 3.82 11.85
N PHE A 172 -1.87 3.22 12.68
CA PHE A 172 -1.68 3.06 14.11
C PHE A 172 -1.71 1.57 14.47
N SER A 173 -0.97 1.16 15.51
CA SER A 173 -1.18 -0.17 16.09
C SER A 173 -2.59 -0.31 16.67
N GLY A 174 -3.16 -1.52 16.67
CA GLY A 174 -4.57 -1.76 16.99
C GLY A 174 -5.02 -1.39 18.42
N ASN A 175 -4.07 -1.10 19.30
CA ASN A 175 -4.24 -0.63 20.68
C ASN A 175 -4.14 0.90 20.84
N CYS A 176 -3.98 1.66 19.76
CA CYS A 176 -4.01 3.12 19.80
C CYS A 176 -5.44 3.67 19.83
N CYS A 177 -5.64 4.74 20.59
CA CYS A 177 -6.85 5.55 20.63
C CYS A 177 -6.58 7.00 20.16
N LEU A 178 -7.60 7.86 20.20
CA LEU A 178 -7.49 9.24 19.72
C LEU A 178 -6.47 10.03 20.55
N GLU A 179 -6.44 9.79 21.85
CA GLU A 179 -5.52 10.42 22.79
C GLU A 179 -4.06 10.10 22.44
N ASP A 180 -3.79 8.87 21.98
CA ASP A 180 -2.45 8.46 21.52
C ASP A 180 -2.04 9.20 20.24
N ALA A 181 -2.99 9.37 19.31
CA ALA A 181 -2.75 10.10 18.07
C ALA A 181 -2.50 11.60 18.31
N GLU A 182 -3.28 12.23 19.20
CA GLU A 182 -3.08 13.63 19.59
C GLU A 182 -1.76 13.84 20.33
N LEU A 183 -1.39 12.93 21.24
CA LEU A 183 -0.10 12.97 21.93
C LEU A 183 1.07 12.85 20.93
N ALA A 184 0.99 11.89 20.00
CA ALA A 184 2.01 11.72 18.98
C ALA A 184 2.10 12.94 18.06
N GLN A 185 0.97 13.58 17.70
CA GLN A 185 1.00 14.80 16.89
C GLN A 185 1.71 15.94 17.61
N ARG A 186 1.44 16.17 18.92
CA ARG A 186 2.16 17.17 19.70
C ARG A 186 3.66 16.88 19.79
N PHE A 187 4.03 15.60 19.95
CA PHE A 187 5.43 15.19 19.91
C PHE A 187 6.08 15.53 18.56
N LEU A 188 5.44 15.14 17.45
CA LEU A 188 5.91 15.41 16.09
C LEU A 188 6.10 16.92 15.84
N ASP A 189 5.13 17.73 16.25
CA ASP A 189 5.19 19.20 16.13
C ASP A 189 6.37 19.78 16.94
N SER A 190 6.59 19.28 18.17
CA SER A 190 7.71 19.70 19.02
C SER A 190 9.08 19.41 18.40
N LYS A 191 9.17 18.36 17.57
CA LYS A 191 10.35 17.95 16.83
C LYS A 191 10.42 18.53 15.41
N LYS A 192 9.41 19.31 14.99
CA LYS A 192 9.23 19.78 13.60
C LYS A 192 9.27 18.62 12.60
N LEU A 193 8.80 17.44 13.01
CA LEU A 193 8.77 16.24 12.19
C LEU A 193 7.39 16.12 11.55
N SER A 194 7.33 16.02 10.23
CA SER A 194 6.06 15.87 9.53
C SER A 194 5.50 14.45 9.67
N ALA A 195 4.18 14.34 9.88
CA ALA A 195 3.50 13.05 9.99
C ALA A 195 3.29 12.31 8.66
N TYR A 196 3.47 12.98 7.50
CA TYR A 196 3.05 12.48 6.18
C TYR A 196 3.62 11.10 5.80
N ASN A 197 4.86 10.81 6.18
CA ASN A 197 5.53 9.55 5.89
C ASN A 197 5.74 8.70 7.15
N THR A 198 4.88 8.84 8.17
CA THR A 198 5.04 8.17 9.46
C THR A 198 3.88 7.25 9.80
N ARG A 199 4.16 6.25 10.64
CA ARG A 199 3.17 5.45 11.37
C ARG A 199 3.47 5.43 12.86
N LEU A 200 2.47 5.17 13.68
CA LEU A 200 2.58 5.13 15.14
C LEU A 200 2.31 3.73 15.70
N PHE A 201 3.24 3.18 16.47
CA PHE A 201 3.05 1.91 17.17
C PHE A 201 3.18 2.12 18.67
N LYS A 202 2.12 1.81 19.41
CA LYS A 202 2.10 1.81 20.88
C LYS A 202 2.50 0.44 21.40
N ARG A 203 3.59 0.39 22.16
CA ARG A 203 4.14 -0.80 22.80
C ARG A 203 4.04 -0.68 24.31
N ASP A 204 4.01 -1.82 25.00
CA ASP A 204 4.19 -1.87 26.44
C ASP A 204 5.67 -2.06 26.77
N ASN A 205 6.22 -1.21 27.64
CA ASN A 205 7.56 -1.32 28.17
C ASN A 205 7.47 -1.32 29.71
N GLY A 206 7.35 -2.51 30.30
CA GLY A 206 7.30 -2.68 31.75
C GLY A 206 6.06 -2.04 32.39
N GLY A 207 4.89 -2.14 31.75
CA GLY A 207 3.62 -1.55 32.21
C GLY A 207 3.47 -0.06 31.92
N LYS A 208 4.42 0.54 31.19
CA LYS A 208 4.33 1.93 30.70
C LYS A 208 4.21 1.94 29.17
N PRO A 209 3.35 2.80 28.60
CA PRO A 209 3.25 2.93 27.15
C PRO A 209 4.50 3.61 26.59
N CYS A 210 5.07 2.99 25.56
CA CYS A 210 6.16 3.49 24.73
C CYS A 210 5.65 3.64 23.29
N TYR A 211 5.97 4.74 22.62
CA TYR A 211 5.50 5.04 21.27
C TYR A 211 6.64 4.95 20.27
N GLU A 212 6.47 4.17 19.21
CA GLU A 212 7.39 4.12 18.09
C GLU A 212 6.78 4.91 16.92
N VAL A 213 7.44 5.99 16.53
CA VAL A 213 7.19 6.70 15.27
C VAL A 213 8.10 6.10 14.21
N ARG A 214 7.51 5.47 13.20
CA ARG A 214 8.27 4.83 12.12
C ARG A 214 8.15 5.63 10.82
N LEU A 215 9.27 6.11 10.31
CA LEU A 215 9.37 6.80 9.03
C LEU A 215 9.51 5.80 7.88
N ALA A 216 8.80 6.03 6.79
CA ALA A 216 8.98 5.30 5.54
C ALA A 216 10.29 5.69 4.86
N SER A 217 11.16 4.71 4.64
CA SER A 217 12.46 4.92 3.98
C SER A 217 13.09 3.62 3.50
N ALA A 218 13.92 3.69 2.46
CA ALA A 218 14.72 2.56 1.98
C ALA A 218 15.78 2.16 3.01
N VAL A 219 16.48 3.14 3.58
CA VAL A 219 17.49 2.92 4.61
C VAL A 219 16.80 2.53 5.92
N GLN A 220 17.32 1.49 6.58
CA GLN A 220 16.84 1.01 7.88
C GLN A 220 17.69 1.46 9.06
N LYS A 221 18.96 1.81 8.81
CA LYS A 221 19.90 2.26 9.84
C LYS A 221 19.70 3.74 10.11
N ASP A 222 19.93 4.14 11.35
CA ASP A 222 19.95 5.55 11.71
C ASP A 222 21.23 6.18 11.16
N CYS A 223 21.13 6.82 10.00
CA CYS A 223 22.19 7.66 9.44
C CYS A 223 21.73 9.11 9.40
N ALA A 224 22.66 10.02 9.65
CA ALA A 224 22.44 11.43 9.35
C ALA A 224 22.14 11.56 7.85
N VAL A 225 21.12 12.36 7.51
CA VAL A 225 20.82 12.70 6.12
C VAL A 225 21.71 13.88 5.75
N ASP A 226 22.38 13.84 4.59
CA ASP A 226 23.35 14.88 4.19
C ASP A 226 22.76 16.29 4.19
N GLY A 227 23.04 17.11 5.20
CA GLY A 227 22.48 18.46 5.36
C GLY A 227 21.46 18.61 6.48
N GLU A 228 21.13 17.54 7.21
CA GLU A 228 20.50 17.62 8.53
C GLU A 228 21.60 17.50 9.61
N CYS A 229 21.73 18.51 10.49
CA CYS A 229 22.80 18.56 11.49
C CYS A 229 22.70 17.45 12.57
N GLU A 230 21.51 16.87 12.77
CA GLU A 230 21.26 15.76 13.69
C GLU A 230 20.19 14.84 13.09
N SER A 231 20.34 13.51 13.26
CA SER A 231 19.31 12.55 12.84
C SER A 231 18.04 12.76 13.66
N SER A 232 16.89 12.82 13.00
CA SER A 232 15.58 12.82 13.68
C SER A 232 15.26 11.50 14.38
N CYS A 233 16.02 10.43 14.10
CA CYS A 233 15.88 9.13 14.75
C CYS A 233 16.58 9.09 16.10
N GLY A 234 15.94 8.46 17.09
CA GLY A 234 16.46 8.36 18.45
C GLY A 234 15.35 8.12 19.48
N THR A 235 15.75 8.09 20.75
CA THR A 235 14.83 7.97 21.88
C THR A 235 14.64 9.32 22.55
N PHE A 236 13.40 9.67 22.85
CA PHE A 236 12.98 10.95 23.41
C PHE A 236 12.02 10.73 24.55
N ASN A 237 12.08 11.60 25.56
CA ASN A 237 11.02 11.71 26.56
C ASN A 237 10.14 12.92 26.23
N PHE A 238 8.83 12.72 26.18
CA PHE A 238 7.85 13.75 25.90
C PHE A 238 6.59 13.51 26.74
N GLU A 239 6.18 14.49 27.55
CA GLU A 239 5.03 14.38 28.47
C GLU A 239 5.07 13.09 29.31
N ASP A 240 6.23 12.78 29.91
CA ASP A 240 6.49 11.56 30.71
C ASP A 240 6.30 10.22 29.98
N LYS A 241 6.27 10.26 28.63
CA LYS A 241 6.22 9.09 27.75
C LYS A 241 7.49 8.96 26.94
N GLU A 242 7.91 7.72 26.72
CA GLU A 242 9.02 7.39 25.83
C GLU A 242 8.53 7.37 24.38
N PHE A 243 9.23 8.10 23.53
CA PHE A 243 9.06 8.11 22.08
C PHE A 243 10.34 7.62 21.42
N ILE A 244 10.21 6.69 20.49
CA ILE A 244 11.30 6.15 19.70
C ILE A 244 11.01 6.46 18.24
N VAL A 245 11.86 7.29 17.63
CA VAL A 245 11.77 7.61 16.21
C VAL A 245 12.73 6.68 15.46
N LYS A 246 12.19 5.88 14.54
CA LYS A 246 12.95 4.94 13.70
C LYS A 246 12.58 5.12 12.24
N ARG A 247 13.47 4.73 11.35
CA ARG A 247 13.19 4.69 9.91
C ARG A 247 13.21 3.25 9.38
N GLY A 248 12.92 3.09 8.10
CA GLY A 248 12.94 1.80 7.42
C GLY A 248 11.56 1.19 7.19
N ASP A 249 10.47 1.93 7.41
CA ASP A 249 9.15 1.41 7.03
C ASP A 249 9.10 1.20 5.51
N TYR A 250 8.58 0.05 5.09
CA TYR A 250 8.46 -0.34 3.68
C TYR A 250 9.79 -0.40 2.90
N SER A 251 10.92 -0.51 3.60
CA SER A 251 12.27 -0.40 3.03
C SER A 251 12.49 -1.14 1.69
N PRO A 252 12.14 -2.42 1.53
CA PRO A 252 12.34 -3.11 0.25
C PRO A 252 11.54 -2.51 -0.93
N LEU A 253 10.36 -1.95 -0.68
CA LEU A 253 9.57 -1.27 -1.70
C LEU A 253 10.15 0.13 -1.99
N MET A 254 10.57 0.85 -0.96
CA MET A 254 11.23 2.15 -1.09
C MET A 254 12.52 2.06 -1.91
N GLU A 255 13.30 0.98 -1.75
CA GLU A 255 14.47 0.71 -2.59
C GLU A 255 14.11 0.58 -4.08
N LYS A 256 13.01 -0.12 -4.40
CA LYS A 256 12.54 -0.24 -5.79
C LYS A 256 12.08 1.10 -6.35
N VAL A 257 11.36 1.89 -5.56
CA VAL A 257 10.97 3.25 -5.94
C VAL A 257 12.20 4.09 -6.24
N CYS A 258 13.18 4.14 -5.33
CA CYS A 258 14.43 4.89 -5.50
C CYS A 258 15.20 4.46 -6.76
N HIS A 259 15.32 3.15 -6.99
CA HIS A 259 15.96 2.60 -8.17
C HIS A 259 15.30 3.10 -9.46
N TYR A 260 13.97 3.06 -9.56
CA TYR A 260 13.28 3.48 -10.78
C TYR A 260 13.25 4.99 -10.96
N LEU A 261 13.21 5.78 -9.88
CA LEU A 261 13.39 7.24 -9.98
C LEU A 261 14.78 7.60 -10.50
N GLN A 262 15.82 6.88 -10.07
CA GLN A 262 17.17 7.05 -10.61
C GLN A 262 17.24 6.71 -12.11
N GLN A 263 16.58 5.64 -12.55
CA GLN A 263 16.51 5.32 -13.99
C GLN A 263 15.75 6.40 -14.77
N ALA A 264 14.64 6.91 -14.24
CA ALA A 264 13.86 8.00 -14.86
C ALA A 264 14.70 9.28 -14.98
N GLN A 265 15.53 9.60 -14.00
CA GLN A 265 16.38 10.79 -14.00
C GLN A 265 17.27 10.90 -15.24
N ALA A 266 17.75 9.77 -15.77
CA ALA A 266 18.58 9.73 -16.99
C ALA A 266 17.84 10.19 -18.26
N TYR A 267 16.50 10.21 -18.24
CA TYR A 267 15.64 10.57 -19.37
C TYR A 267 14.86 11.86 -19.14
N ALA A 268 15.09 12.55 -18.02
CA ALA A 268 14.47 13.83 -17.70
C ALA A 268 14.68 14.87 -18.81
N ALA A 269 13.63 15.63 -19.14
CA ALA A 269 13.64 16.60 -20.24
C ALA A 269 14.42 17.89 -19.90
N ASN A 270 14.55 18.22 -18.61
CA ASN A 270 15.20 19.43 -18.15
C ASN A 270 15.78 19.29 -16.73
N GLU A 271 16.52 20.31 -16.28
CA GLU A 271 17.16 20.32 -14.97
C GLU A 271 16.18 20.35 -13.79
N ASN A 272 14.98 20.93 -13.95
CA ASN A 272 13.98 20.89 -12.88
C ASN A 272 13.51 19.46 -12.64
N GLN A 273 13.23 18.69 -13.69
CA GLN A 273 12.86 17.28 -13.55
C GLN A 273 13.98 16.44 -12.93
N LYS A 274 15.25 16.68 -13.31
CA LYS A 274 16.39 15.97 -12.72
C LYS A 274 16.52 16.21 -11.21
N LYS A 275 16.48 17.49 -10.80
CA LYS A 275 16.60 17.89 -9.39
C LYS A 275 15.40 17.44 -8.57
N MET A 276 14.21 17.56 -9.14
CA MET A 276 12.99 17.02 -8.57
C MET A 276 13.12 15.52 -8.23
N LEU A 277 13.55 14.70 -9.20
CA LEU A 277 13.70 13.26 -8.98
C LEU A 277 14.82 12.91 -8.02
N GLU A 278 15.91 13.68 -8.01
CA GLU A 278 16.99 13.55 -7.03
C GLU A 278 16.48 13.74 -5.60
N GLU A 279 15.71 14.80 -5.37
CA GLU A 279 15.14 15.11 -4.07
C GLU A 279 14.05 14.11 -3.63
N TYR A 280 13.22 13.61 -4.55
CA TYR A 280 12.29 12.53 -4.20
C TYR A 280 13.00 11.23 -3.88
N ARG A 281 14.04 10.87 -4.64
CA ARG A 281 14.86 9.70 -4.31
C ARG A 281 15.44 9.87 -2.91
N ARG A 282 16.03 11.02 -2.59
CA ARG A 282 16.55 11.33 -1.25
C ARG A 282 15.46 11.23 -0.18
N SER A 283 14.25 11.73 -0.45
CA SER A 283 13.11 11.60 0.45
C SER A 283 12.75 10.15 0.74
N PHE A 284 12.60 9.31 -0.29
CA PHE A 284 12.26 7.89 -0.13
C PHE A 284 13.43 7.05 0.39
N GLU A 285 14.68 7.49 0.17
CA GLU A 285 15.86 6.79 0.65
C GLU A 285 16.03 6.97 2.16
N PHE A 286 15.85 8.20 2.65
CA PHE A 286 16.14 8.55 4.05
C PHE A 286 14.91 8.86 4.91
N GLY A 287 13.73 8.98 4.31
CA GLY A 287 12.50 9.37 5.01
C GLY A 287 12.39 10.87 5.30
N SER A 288 13.01 11.75 4.50
CA SER A 288 12.99 13.21 4.73
C SER A 288 11.85 13.87 3.96
N ILE A 289 10.87 14.43 4.68
CA ILE A 289 9.79 15.24 4.09
C ILE A 289 10.31 16.60 3.61
N GLU A 290 11.40 17.13 4.20
CA GLU A 290 12.02 18.36 3.70
C GLU A 290 12.62 18.17 2.31
N ALA A 291 13.29 17.04 2.05
CA ALA A 291 13.70 16.66 0.69
C ALA A 291 12.49 16.52 -0.25
N HIS A 292 11.39 15.92 0.21
CA HIS A 292 10.16 15.84 -0.59
C HIS A 292 9.62 17.23 -0.97
N LYS A 293 9.58 18.15 0.00
CA LYS A 293 9.15 19.54 -0.23
C LYS A 293 10.07 20.24 -1.23
N GLU A 294 11.37 20.04 -1.14
CA GLU A 294 12.32 20.64 -2.08
C GLU A 294 12.15 20.08 -3.50
N GLY A 295 11.98 18.76 -3.64
CA GLY A 295 11.60 18.15 -4.92
C GLY A 295 10.31 18.76 -5.48
N SER A 296 9.30 18.97 -4.63
CA SER A 296 8.04 19.63 -5.00
C SER A 296 8.24 21.08 -5.45
N ARG A 297 9.24 21.81 -4.94
CA ARG A 297 9.56 23.17 -5.45
C ARG A 297 10.10 23.11 -6.87
N TYR A 298 10.97 22.15 -7.19
CA TYR A 298 11.45 21.95 -8.56
C TYR A 298 10.32 21.52 -9.49
N TRP A 299 9.44 20.64 -9.02
CA TRP A 299 8.24 20.24 -9.76
C TRP A 299 7.34 21.43 -10.12
N ILE A 300 7.01 22.30 -9.15
CA ILE A 300 6.19 23.49 -9.40
C ILE A 300 6.84 24.43 -10.44
N LYS A 301 8.17 24.46 -10.50
CA LYS A 301 8.93 25.27 -11.48
C LYS A 301 8.98 24.65 -12.87
N ASP A 302 8.68 23.36 -13.02
CA ASP A 302 8.57 22.69 -14.33
C ASP A 302 7.20 22.97 -14.94
N LYS A 303 7.14 23.90 -15.91
CA LYS A 303 5.86 24.38 -16.48
C LYS A 303 5.58 23.70 -17.81
N GLY A 304 4.43 23.05 -17.90
CA GLY A 304 3.93 22.41 -19.13
C GLY A 304 4.80 21.25 -19.63
N PRO A 305 5.20 20.29 -18.77
CA PRO A 305 5.94 19.13 -19.24
C PRO A 305 5.06 18.25 -20.15
N ILE A 306 5.67 17.57 -21.11
CA ILE A 306 4.98 16.60 -21.97
C ILE A 306 4.54 15.36 -21.17
N VAL A 307 5.38 14.94 -20.21
CA VAL A 307 5.08 13.86 -19.26
C VAL A 307 5.07 14.46 -17.87
N GLU A 308 3.89 14.59 -17.28
CA GLU A 308 3.69 14.98 -15.88
C GLU A 308 3.74 13.75 -14.98
N ARG A 309 4.29 13.89 -13.77
CA ARG A 309 4.49 12.77 -12.82
C ARG A 309 3.29 12.49 -11.93
#